data_AF-A0A7Y8QXF2-F1
#
_entry.id   AF-A0A7Y8QXF2-F1
#
_cell.length_a   1.000
_cell.length_b   1.000
_cell.length_c   1.000
_cell.angle_alpha   90.00
_cell.angle_beta   90.00
_cell.angle_gamma   90.00
#
_symmetry.space_group_name_H-M   'P 1'
#
loop_
_entity.id
_entity.type
_entity.pdbx_description
1 polymer ?
#
loop_
_entity_poly.entity_id
_entity_poly.type
_entity_poly.pdbx_seq_one_letter_code
_entity_poly.pdbx_strand_id
1 'polypeptide(L)'
;MSPAKLFSRKQSWLALVSLLAGSGVACAAPPPSAFPSAATNISLLWHVQAPRGPANAAGVTLEILPGPTVNIGGKVSFGVTARKPGYLMLVDVDAEGRMSQIFPTAELLAQSVGPDMNLVKPGVQFIVPTPAAQQRGFEYVVAPPAGSAVIVAILSERRVQLLDLPDIQRKLQGPADTLSYLSDWTSQLRIPEGGGGRLLPNNWSFDIKSYSIK
;
A
#
# COMPACT_ATOMS: atom_id res chain seq x y z
N MET A 1 -39.37 19.18 21.83
CA MET A 1 -39.97 20.12 20.87
C MET A 1 -39.09 20.19 19.63
N SER A 2 -39.60 19.76 18.48
CA SER A 2 -39.21 20.25 17.14
C SER A 2 -40.08 21.50 16.82
N PRO A 3 -39.86 22.33 15.77
CA PRO A 3 -39.22 22.08 14.46
C PRO A 3 -38.20 23.19 14.01
N ALA A 4 -37.51 23.12 12.86
CA ALA A 4 -37.96 23.40 11.48
C ALA A 4 -36.97 22.79 10.45
N LYS A 5 -37.41 22.06 9.41
CA LYS A 5 -37.79 22.51 8.04
C LYS A 5 -36.73 23.38 7.33
N LEU A 6 -36.20 23.14 6.11
CA LEU A 6 -36.51 22.37 4.87
C LEU A 6 -36.61 23.35 3.68
N PHE A 7 -35.63 23.31 2.76
CA PHE A 7 -35.67 23.76 1.35
C PHE A 7 -34.50 23.04 0.63
N SER A 8 -34.64 22.15 -0.35
CA SER A 8 -35.35 22.18 -1.66
C SER A 8 -34.65 23.02 -2.74
N ARG A 9 -33.98 22.34 -3.69
CA ARG A 9 -34.25 22.53 -5.13
C ARG A 9 -33.77 21.35 -5.98
N LYS A 10 -34.67 20.71 -6.72
CA LYS A 10 -34.34 19.86 -7.89
C LYS A 10 -34.25 20.77 -9.13
N GLN A 11 -33.35 20.47 -10.06
CA GLN A 11 -33.60 20.75 -11.48
C GLN A 11 -33.21 19.53 -12.32
N SER A 12 -34.21 18.97 -12.99
CA SER A 12 -34.10 17.97 -14.03
C SER A 12 -34.33 18.68 -15.36
N TRP A 13 -33.55 18.34 -16.39
CA TRP A 13 -33.82 18.75 -17.77
C TRP A 13 -33.92 17.50 -18.64
N LEU A 14 -35.05 17.38 -19.34
CA LEU A 14 -35.40 16.27 -20.22
C LEU A 14 -35.48 16.78 -21.66
N ALA A 15 -35.05 15.92 -22.59
CA ALA A 15 -35.49 15.80 -23.97
C ALA A 15 -35.29 16.99 -24.94
N LEU A 16 -34.79 16.69 -26.15
CA LEU A 16 -35.71 16.43 -27.27
C LEU A 16 -35.07 15.52 -28.35
N VAL A 17 -35.93 14.80 -29.08
CA VAL A 17 -35.63 13.91 -30.20
C VAL A 17 -35.81 14.68 -31.53
N SER A 18 -35.12 14.25 -32.60
CA SER A 18 -35.61 14.41 -33.97
C SER A 18 -35.15 13.25 -34.86
N LEU A 19 -36.11 12.54 -35.44
CA LEU A 19 -35.88 11.66 -36.59
C LEU A 19 -35.86 12.51 -37.87
N LEU A 20 -35.23 12.00 -38.93
CA LEU A 20 -35.85 11.89 -40.26
C LEU A 20 -35.07 10.90 -41.14
N ALA A 21 -35.77 10.24 -42.05
CA ALA A 21 -35.24 9.26 -43.00
C ALA A 21 -35.52 9.69 -44.45
N GLY A 22 -34.72 9.22 -45.42
CA GLY A 22 -34.96 9.46 -46.84
C GLY A 22 -33.83 8.91 -47.74
N SER A 23 -34.18 8.23 -48.83
CA SER A 23 -33.28 7.45 -49.71
C SER A 23 -33.20 8.02 -51.14
N GLY A 24 -32.13 7.76 -51.92
CA GLY A 24 -32.09 8.08 -53.37
C GLY A 24 -30.72 7.95 -54.08
N VAL A 25 -30.70 7.80 -55.42
CA VAL A 25 -29.56 7.34 -56.27
C VAL A 25 -29.62 7.95 -57.70
N ALA A 26 -28.60 7.99 -58.58
CA ALA A 26 -27.20 7.49 -58.59
C ALA A 26 -26.32 8.18 -59.69
N CYS A 27 -24.99 8.01 -59.57
CA CYS A 27 -23.94 7.95 -60.63
C CYS A 27 -23.44 9.18 -61.44
N ALA A 28 -22.10 9.15 -61.66
CA ALA A 28 -21.24 9.83 -62.68
C ALA A 28 -21.01 11.37 -62.54
N ALA A 29 -19.81 11.97 -62.71
CA ALA A 29 -18.45 11.55 -63.10
C ALA A 29 -17.34 12.52 -62.51
N PRO A 30 -16.01 12.28 -62.64
CA PRO A 30 -14.92 13.03 -61.93
C PRO A 30 -14.06 13.96 -62.85
N PRO A 31 -12.92 14.54 -62.40
CA PRO A 31 -12.61 15.38 -61.23
C PRO A 31 -12.03 16.78 -61.67
N PRO A 32 -11.49 17.64 -60.76
CA PRO A 32 -10.03 17.58 -60.50
C PRO A 32 -9.58 17.86 -59.05
N SER A 33 -8.32 17.53 -58.81
CA SER A 33 -7.57 17.55 -57.54
C SER A 33 -7.67 18.80 -56.66
N ALA A 34 -7.93 18.59 -55.37
CA ALA A 34 -7.56 19.50 -54.28
C ALA A 34 -6.88 18.69 -53.15
N PHE A 35 -5.88 19.30 -52.51
CA PHE A 35 -4.92 18.61 -51.64
C PHE A 35 -5.51 18.10 -50.30
N PRO A 36 -4.95 17.02 -49.72
CA PRO A 36 -5.43 16.50 -48.45
C PRO A 36 -5.03 17.41 -47.29
N SER A 37 -6.01 18.16 -46.75
CA SER A 37 -5.89 18.64 -45.36
C SER A 37 -6.06 17.46 -44.42
N ALA A 38 -4.94 16.82 -44.09
CA ALA A 38 -4.87 15.91 -42.95
C ALA A 38 -5.13 16.71 -41.68
N ALA A 39 -6.39 16.78 -41.27
CA ALA A 39 -6.78 17.24 -39.95
C ALA A 39 -6.30 16.21 -38.92
N THR A 40 -5.03 16.32 -38.54
CA THR A 40 -4.45 15.56 -37.44
C THR A 40 -5.19 15.95 -36.18
N ASN A 41 -6.19 15.15 -35.81
CA ASN A 41 -6.76 15.15 -34.48
C ASN A 41 -5.65 14.76 -33.51
N ILE A 42 -4.93 15.75 -33.00
CA ILE A 42 -4.04 15.60 -31.86
C ILE A 42 -4.95 15.37 -30.66
N SER A 43 -5.34 14.11 -30.46
CA SER A 43 -6.01 13.66 -29.25
C SER A 43 -5.07 14.00 -28.10
N LEU A 44 -5.39 15.07 -27.38
CA LEU A 44 -4.67 15.52 -26.20
C LEU A 44 -4.96 14.54 -25.06
N LEU A 45 -4.38 13.34 -25.17
CA LEU A 45 -4.43 12.28 -24.17
C LEU A 45 -3.61 12.73 -22.98
N TRP A 46 -4.24 13.57 -22.16
CA TRP A 46 -3.92 13.82 -20.77
C TRP A 46 -3.55 12.50 -20.10
N HIS A 47 -2.24 12.27 -19.95
CA HIS A 47 -1.74 11.09 -19.26
C HIS A 47 -2.03 11.29 -17.78
N VAL A 48 -3.21 10.83 -17.34
CA VAL A 48 -3.44 10.53 -15.93
C VAL A 48 -2.49 9.40 -15.57
N GLN A 49 -1.32 9.78 -15.06
CA GLN A 49 -0.55 8.86 -14.25
C GLN A 49 -1.43 8.50 -13.05
N ALA A 50 -2.06 7.33 -13.13
CA ALA A 50 -2.66 6.70 -11.96
C ALA A 50 -1.62 6.73 -10.82
N PRO A 51 -2.03 6.97 -9.56
CA PRO A 51 -1.12 6.89 -8.43
C PRO A 51 -0.36 5.57 -8.51
N ARG A 52 0.96 5.65 -8.73
CA ARG A 52 1.79 4.46 -8.72
C ARG A 52 1.80 4.00 -7.28
N GLY A 53 1.05 2.93 -6.98
CA GLY A 53 1.20 2.22 -5.72
C GLY A 53 2.69 1.92 -5.49
N PRO A 54 3.18 1.96 -4.25
CA PRO A 54 4.61 1.86 -3.97
C PRO A 54 5.27 0.70 -4.69
N ALA A 55 6.54 0.92 -5.04
CA ALA A 55 7.32 -0.08 -5.74
C ALA A 55 7.36 -1.38 -4.93
N ASN A 56 6.72 -2.44 -5.43
CA ASN A 56 6.88 -3.79 -4.91
C ASN A 56 7.82 -4.61 -5.82
N ALA A 57 9.00 -4.06 -6.07
CA ALA A 57 10.00 -4.63 -6.99
C ALA A 57 10.62 -5.94 -6.48
N ALA A 58 10.49 -6.24 -5.19
CA ALA A 58 10.85 -7.53 -4.60
C ALA A 58 9.69 -8.54 -4.60
N GLY A 59 8.47 -8.18 -5.00
CA GLY A 59 7.32 -9.07 -4.98
C GLY A 59 6.98 -9.60 -3.57
N VAL A 60 7.02 -8.71 -2.58
CA VAL A 60 6.62 -8.95 -1.19
C VAL A 60 5.14 -9.31 -1.14
N THR A 61 4.79 -10.31 -0.33
CA THR A 61 3.40 -10.66 0.01
C THR A 61 3.29 -10.84 1.52
N LEU A 62 2.24 -10.30 2.13
CA LEU A 62 1.93 -10.41 3.56
C LEU A 62 0.64 -11.21 3.78
N GLU A 63 0.60 -11.99 4.84
CA GLU A 63 -0.55 -12.77 5.30
C GLU A 63 -0.71 -12.60 6.82
N ILE A 64 -1.95 -12.54 7.29
CA ILE A 64 -2.29 -12.48 8.72
C ILE A 64 -2.92 -13.81 9.09
N LEU A 65 -2.35 -14.49 10.08
CA LEU A 65 -2.76 -15.81 10.54
C LEU A 65 -3.38 -15.70 11.95
N PRO A 66 -4.54 -16.32 12.21
CA PRO A 66 -5.30 -17.21 11.31
C PRO A 66 -6.17 -16.47 10.28
N GLY A 67 -6.29 -15.14 10.35
CA GLY A 67 -7.02 -14.34 9.38
C GLY A 67 -7.11 -12.85 9.74
N PRO A 68 -7.78 -12.03 8.91
CA PRO A 68 -7.86 -10.57 9.08
C PRO A 68 -8.93 -10.11 10.09
N THR A 69 -9.57 -11.01 10.82
CA THR A 69 -10.47 -10.66 11.93
C THR A 69 -10.00 -11.40 13.17
N VAL A 70 -9.69 -10.65 14.20
CA VAL A 70 -9.02 -11.14 15.41
C VAL A 70 -9.73 -10.57 16.63
N ASN A 71 -9.76 -11.33 17.72
CA ASN A 71 -10.39 -10.89 18.97
C ASN A 71 -9.32 -10.41 19.94
N ILE A 72 -9.64 -9.47 20.82
CA ILE A 72 -8.78 -9.06 21.94
C ILE A 72 -8.36 -10.29 22.78
N GLY A 73 -7.08 -10.38 23.14
CA GLY A 73 -6.47 -11.54 23.80
C GLY A 73 -6.15 -12.72 22.87
N GLY A 74 -6.56 -12.67 21.60
CA GLY A 74 -6.20 -13.67 20.59
C GLY A 74 -4.72 -13.60 20.21
N LYS A 75 -4.13 -14.75 19.84
CA LYS A 75 -2.76 -14.82 19.32
C LYS A 75 -2.78 -14.68 17.80
N VAL A 76 -1.82 -13.93 17.25
CA VAL A 76 -1.66 -13.74 15.80
C VAL A 76 -0.24 -14.07 15.34
N SER A 77 -0.11 -14.34 14.05
CA SER A 77 1.19 -14.45 13.38
C SER A 77 1.11 -13.89 11.97
N PHE A 78 2.24 -13.52 11.41
CA PHE A 78 2.33 -12.89 10.10
C PHE A 78 3.22 -13.74 9.20
N GLY A 79 2.71 -14.10 8.02
CA GLY A 79 3.48 -14.80 6.99
C GLY A 79 3.94 -13.81 5.92
N VAL A 80 5.23 -13.80 5.60
CA VAL A 80 5.78 -12.96 4.54
C VAL A 80 6.53 -13.80 3.52
N THR A 81 6.32 -13.56 2.23
CA THR A 81 7.17 -14.08 1.15
C THR A 81 7.73 -12.95 0.31
N ALA A 82 8.84 -13.18 -0.38
CA ALA A 82 9.41 -12.25 -1.35
C ALA A 82 10.10 -13.02 -2.50
N ARG A 83 10.25 -12.37 -3.66
CA ARG A 83 10.99 -12.89 -4.84
C ARG A 83 12.46 -12.49 -4.84
N LYS A 84 12.85 -11.51 -4.02
CA LYS A 84 14.24 -11.07 -3.79
C LYS A 84 14.60 -11.24 -2.30
N PRO A 85 15.89 -11.41 -1.96
CA PRO A 85 16.32 -11.35 -0.57
C PRO A 85 16.17 -9.92 -0.04
N GLY A 86 15.94 -9.78 1.26
CA GLY A 86 15.90 -8.48 1.92
C GLY A 86 15.57 -8.58 3.40
N TYR A 87 15.72 -7.46 4.09
CA TYR A 87 15.51 -7.35 5.53
C TYR A 87 14.09 -6.87 5.79
N LEU A 88 13.32 -7.64 6.55
CA LEU A 88 11.92 -7.39 6.84
C LEU A 88 11.76 -6.50 8.07
N MET A 89 10.87 -5.52 7.97
CA MET A 89 10.23 -4.87 9.11
C MET A 89 8.71 -5.01 8.95
N LEU A 90 8.01 -5.25 10.06
CA LEU A 90 6.55 -5.16 10.12
C LEU A 90 6.16 -3.94 10.95
N VAL A 91 5.34 -3.07 10.36
CA VAL A 91 4.80 -1.88 11.02
C VAL A 91 3.29 -2.05 11.14
N ASP A 92 2.81 -2.02 12.38
CA ASP A 92 1.39 -1.92 12.69
C ASP A 92 0.96 -0.45 12.70
N VAL A 93 -0.26 -0.20 12.22
CA VAL A 93 -0.93 1.09 12.33
C VAL A 93 -2.34 0.84 12.85
N ASP A 94 -2.53 1.19 14.13
CA ASP A 94 -3.76 0.90 14.87
C ASP A 94 -4.96 1.79 14.49
N ALA A 95 -6.10 1.57 15.14
CA ALA A 95 -7.34 2.27 14.87
C ALA A 95 -7.30 3.79 15.19
N GLU A 96 -6.34 4.24 16.01
CA GLU A 96 -6.09 5.67 16.25
C GLU A 96 -5.12 6.28 15.22
N GLY A 97 -4.42 5.45 14.44
CA GLY A 97 -3.39 5.88 13.48
C GLY A 97 -2.01 6.07 14.11
N ARG A 98 -1.74 5.43 15.25
CA ARG A 98 -0.38 5.33 15.81
C ARG A 98 0.37 4.21 15.10
N MET A 99 1.61 4.50 14.71
CA MET A 99 2.50 3.54 14.05
C MET A 99 3.42 2.90 15.08
N SER A 100 3.62 1.59 14.99
CA SER A 100 4.61 0.88 15.80
C SER A 100 5.30 -0.21 15.00
N GLN A 101 6.62 -0.32 15.13
CA GLN A 101 7.35 -1.42 14.51
C GLN A 101 7.19 -2.66 15.40
N ILE A 102 6.36 -3.60 14.99
CA ILE A 102 6.14 -4.84 15.74
C ILE A 102 7.21 -5.89 15.44
N PHE A 103 7.91 -5.81 14.29
CA PHE A 103 9.03 -6.71 14.00
C PHE A 103 10.15 -6.04 13.18
N PRO A 104 11.42 -6.33 13.49
CA PRO A 104 11.88 -6.85 14.78
C PRO A 104 11.70 -5.78 15.86
N THR A 105 11.52 -6.17 17.12
CA THR A 105 11.51 -5.23 18.26
C THR A 105 12.91 -5.11 18.88
N ALA A 106 13.16 -4.11 19.71
CA ALA A 106 14.43 -3.95 20.41
C ALA A 106 14.76 -5.16 21.32
N GLU A 107 13.74 -5.74 21.96
CA GLU A 107 13.85 -6.92 22.83
C GLU A 107 14.21 -8.17 22.02
N LEU A 108 13.58 -8.34 20.84
CA LEU A 108 13.91 -9.43 19.91
C LEU A 108 15.34 -9.31 19.37
N LEU A 109 15.80 -8.09 19.06
CA LEU A 109 17.16 -7.83 18.60
C LEU A 109 18.20 -8.12 19.70
N ALA A 110 17.94 -7.68 20.93
CA ALA A 110 18.81 -7.92 22.08
C ALA A 110 19.02 -9.43 22.39
N GLN A 111 18.07 -10.28 22.00
CA GLN A 111 18.14 -11.74 22.16
C GLN A 111 18.55 -12.49 20.87
N SER A 112 18.84 -11.77 19.78
CA SER A 112 19.18 -12.36 18.50
C SER A 112 20.66 -12.77 18.43
N VAL A 113 20.92 -13.97 17.92
CA VAL A 113 22.28 -14.48 17.70
C VAL A 113 22.65 -14.22 16.24
N GLY A 114 23.20 -13.03 15.99
CA GLY A 114 23.67 -12.60 14.68
C GLY A 114 22.75 -11.58 13.98
N PRO A 115 23.28 -10.84 12.99
CA PRO A 115 22.67 -9.59 12.50
C PRO A 115 21.57 -9.77 11.46
N ASP A 116 21.34 -11.00 10.98
CA ASP A 116 20.44 -11.30 9.85
C ASP A 116 19.12 -11.95 10.32
N MET A 117 18.72 -11.68 11.57
CA MET A 117 17.53 -12.29 12.20
C MET A 117 16.20 -11.96 11.51
N ASN A 118 16.16 -10.87 10.72
CA ASN A 118 15.04 -10.44 9.90
C ASN A 118 15.28 -10.60 8.38
N LEU A 119 16.29 -11.38 7.96
CA LEU A 119 16.58 -11.63 6.54
C LEU A 119 15.59 -12.63 5.93
N VAL A 120 14.74 -12.15 5.03
CA VAL A 120 13.86 -12.97 4.18
C VAL A 120 14.67 -13.54 3.00
N LYS A 121 14.46 -14.83 2.73
CA LYS A 121 15.05 -15.52 1.58
C LYS A 121 14.02 -15.65 0.45
N PRO A 122 14.42 -15.55 -0.83
CA PRO A 122 13.51 -15.71 -1.97
C PRO A 122 12.68 -16.99 -1.91
N GLY A 123 11.37 -16.89 -2.12
CA GLY A 123 10.44 -18.02 -2.20
C GLY A 123 10.19 -18.78 -0.90
N VAL A 124 10.82 -18.39 0.22
CA VAL A 124 10.60 -19.01 1.54
C VAL A 124 9.64 -18.15 2.35
N GLN A 125 8.60 -18.77 2.93
CA GLN A 125 7.71 -18.08 3.85
C GLN A 125 8.42 -17.81 5.18
N PHE A 126 8.58 -16.53 5.50
CA PHE A 126 9.12 -16.04 6.76
C PHE A 126 7.96 -15.78 7.71
N ILE A 127 7.91 -16.53 8.82
CA ILE A 127 6.85 -16.42 9.84
C ILE A 127 7.32 -15.52 10.99
N VAL A 128 6.44 -14.62 11.44
CA VAL A 128 6.65 -13.69 12.55
C VAL A 128 5.54 -13.92 13.59
N PRO A 129 5.85 -14.26 14.86
CA PRO A 129 7.18 -14.42 15.43
C PRO A 129 7.88 -15.65 14.83
N THR A 130 9.21 -15.60 14.72
CA THR A 130 9.97 -16.73 14.16
C THR A 130 9.89 -17.94 15.11
N PRO A 131 10.05 -19.19 14.63
CA PRO A 131 10.01 -20.37 15.50
C PRO A 131 11.00 -20.30 16.68
N ALA A 132 12.18 -19.71 16.46
CA ALA A 132 13.17 -19.47 17.52
C ALA A 132 12.73 -18.39 18.52
N ALA A 133 11.92 -17.41 18.12
CA ALA A 133 11.32 -16.45 19.05
C ALA A 133 10.17 -17.09 19.85
N GLN A 134 9.31 -17.89 19.20
CA GLN A 134 8.24 -18.65 19.85
C GLN A 134 8.79 -19.61 20.92
N GLN A 135 9.91 -20.29 20.63
CA GLN A 135 10.62 -21.15 21.61
C GLN A 135 11.14 -20.40 22.84
N ARG A 136 11.30 -19.07 22.77
CA ARG A 136 11.67 -18.19 23.89
C ARG A 136 10.45 -17.53 24.55
N GLY A 137 9.23 -17.88 24.13
CA GLY A 137 7.98 -17.33 24.66
C GLY A 137 7.48 -16.04 24.00
N PHE A 138 8.05 -15.63 22.85
CA PHE A 138 7.52 -14.47 22.11
C PHE A 138 6.27 -14.82 21.32
N GLU A 139 5.19 -14.09 21.58
CA GLU A 139 3.89 -14.21 20.92
C GLU A 139 3.32 -12.80 20.69
N TYR A 140 2.61 -12.57 19.57
CA TYR A 140 1.78 -11.37 19.43
C TYR A 140 0.39 -11.67 19.94
N VAL A 141 -0.02 -10.93 20.98
CA VAL A 141 -1.36 -10.98 21.56
C VAL A 141 -2.08 -9.69 21.19
N VAL A 142 -3.29 -9.80 20.66
CA VAL A 142 -4.11 -8.66 20.25
C VAL A 142 -4.56 -7.88 21.48
N ALA A 143 -4.29 -6.57 21.48
CA ALA A 143 -4.67 -5.64 22.54
C ALA A 143 -5.67 -4.59 22.01
N PRO A 144 -6.40 -3.87 22.88
CA PRO A 144 -7.18 -2.70 22.48
C PRO A 144 -6.31 -1.62 21.79
N PRO A 145 -6.88 -0.76 20.93
CA PRO A 145 -8.31 -0.54 20.67
C PRO A 145 -9.00 -1.66 19.87
N ALA A 146 -10.33 -1.73 19.96
CA ALA A 146 -11.14 -2.43 18.96
C ALA A 146 -11.37 -1.49 17.75
N GLY A 147 -11.34 -2.02 16.54
CA GLY A 147 -11.47 -1.21 15.33
C GLY A 147 -10.75 -1.80 14.11
N SER A 148 -10.63 -1.00 13.06
CA SER A 148 -9.88 -1.35 11.85
C SER A 148 -8.45 -0.83 11.94
N ALA A 149 -7.49 -1.70 11.67
CA ALA A 149 -6.06 -1.42 11.69
C ALA A 149 -5.42 -1.98 10.40
N VAL A 150 -4.16 -1.63 10.15
CA VAL A 150 -3.40 -2.16 9.00
C VAL A 150 -2.00 -2.57 9.41
N ILE A 151 -1.57 -3.73 8.92
CA ILE A 151 -0.20 -4.21 9.06
C ILE A 151 0.52 -4.06 7.72
N VAL A 152 1.74 -3.53 7.77
CA VAL A 152 2.57 -3.22 6.59
C VAL A 152 3.87 -4.00 6.67
N ALA A 153 4.11 -4.85 5.67
CA ALA A 153 5.40 -5.48 5.46
C ALA A 153 6.27 -4.55 4.63
N ILE A 154 7.43 -4.18 5.18
CA ILE A 154 8.44 -3.36 4.53
C ILE A 154 9.67 -4.24 4.33
N LEU A 155 10.13 -4.41 3.09
CA LEU A 155 11.36 -5.13 2.76
C LEU A 155 12.42 -4.15 2.28
N SER A 156 13.60 -4.23 2.87
CA SER A 156 14.77 -3.43 2.56
C SER A 156 15.83 -4.27 1.82
N GLU A 157 16.39 -3.79 0.70
CA GLU A 157 17.53 -4.47 0.06
C GLU A 157 18.82 -4.37 0.91
N ARG A 158 19.00 -3.30 1.71
CA ARG A 158 20.11 -3.13 2.67
C ARG A 158 19.75 -3.62 4.08
N ARG A 159 20.74 -3.92 4.93
CA ARG A 159 20.49 -4.29 6.34
C ARG A 159 19.87 -3.11 7.09
N VAL A 160 18.61 -3.27 7.48
CA VAL A 160 17.85 -2.38 8.35
C VAL A 160 17.14 -3.24 9.38
N GLN A 161 17.17 -2.83 10.64
CA GLN A 161 16.57 -3.56 11.76
C GLN A 161 15.51 -2.71 12.45
N LEU A 162 15.78 -1.44 12.75
CA LEU A 162 14.83 -0.50 13.31
C LEU A 162 14.59 0.64 12.33
N LEU A 163 13.32 0.99 12.13
CA LEU A 163 12.89 2.22 11.47
C LEU A 163 12.67 3.29 12.53
N ASP A 164 13.20 4.49 12.28
CA ASP A 164 12.73 5.70 12.96
C ASP A 164 11.33 6.01 12.40
N LEU A 165 10.29 5.75 13.20
CA LEU A 165 8.90 5.93 12.79
C LEU A 165 8.39 7.30 13.24
N PRO A 166 7.47 7.92 12.49
CA PRO A 166 6.92 9.21 12.88
C PRO A 166 5.99 9.07 14.11
N ASP A 167 6.38 9.68 15.23
CA ASP A 167 5.61 9.67 16.49
C ASP A 167 4.22 10.35 16.40
N ILE A 168 3.97 11.13 15.34
CA ILE A 168 2.75 11.92 15.18
C ILE A 168 1.62 11.02 14.69
N GLN A 169 0.65 10.74 15.57
CA GLN A 169 -0.60 10.08 15.22
C GLN A 169 -1.29 10.79 14.04
N ARG A 170 -1.55 10.05 12.96
CA ARG A 170 -2.24 10.57 11.78
C ARG A 170 -3.41 9.68 11.43
N LYS A 171 -4.60 10.26 11.36
CA LYS A 171 -5.80 9.61 10.83
C LYS A 171 -5.68 9.42 9.32
N LEU A 172 -4.98 8.36 8.95
CA LEU A 172 -4.83 7.90 7.58
C LEU A 172 -6.13 7.26 7.11
N GLN A 173 -6.57 7.56 5.89
CA GLN A 173 -7.86 7.08 5.36
C GLN A 173 -7.75 5.68 4.75
N GLY A 174 -7.28 4.73 5.56
CA GLY A 174 -7.17 3.32 5.23
C GLY A 174 -5.90 2.94 4.45
N PRO A 175 -5.85 1.70 3.92
CA PRO A 175 -4.60 1.08 3.48
C PRO A 175 -3.81 1.86 2.44
N ALA A 176 -4.46 2.42 1.43
CA ALA A 176 -3.78 3.11 0.34
C ALA A 176 -3.06 4.39 0.81
N ASP A 177 -3.65 5.11 1.77
CA ASP A 177 -3.08 6.32 2.36
C ASP A 177 -1.90 5.97 3.28
N THR A 178 -2.08 4.99 4.18
CA THR A 178 -1.00 4.47 5.03
C THR A 178 0.20 3.97 4.23
N LEU A 179 -0.07 3.20 3.18
CA LEU A 179 0.95 2.61 2.32
C LEU A 179 1.70 3.68 1.52
N SER A 180 1.00 4.71 1.02
CA SER A 180 1.63 5.85 0.34
C SER A 180 2.52 6.64 1.31
N TYR A 181 2.02 6.94 2.50
CA TYR A 181 2.78 7.69 3.50
C TYR A 181 4.04 6.97 3.98
N LEU A 182 3.97 5.66 4.27
CA LEU A 182 5.14 4.88 4.68
C LEU A 182 6.16 4.70 3.54
N SER A 183 5.69 4.60 2.29
CA SER A 183 6.56 4.63 1.11
C SER A 183 7.32 5.95 1.00
N ASP A 184 6.62 7.08 1.11
CA ASP A 184 7.23 8.41 1.01
C ASP A 184 8.19 8.68 2.18
N TRP A 185 7.86 8.23 3.39
CA TRP A 185 8.74 8.29 4.57
C TRP A 185 10.02 7.48 4.37
N THR A 186 9.89 6.19 4.06
CA THR A 186 11.05 5.30 3.89
C THR A 186 11.93 5.70 2.71
N SER A 187 11.39 6.33 1.66
CA SER A 187 12.17 6.88 0.55
C SER A 187 13.18 7.97 0.96
N GLN A 188 12.92 8.66 2.08
CA GLN A 188 13.79 9.71 2.63
C GLN A 188 14.93 9.14 3.47
N LEU A 189 14.74 7.95 4.05
CA LEU A 189 15.76 7.27 4.85
C LEU A 189 17.02 6.99 4.02
N ARG A 190 18.18 7.11 4.67
CA ARG A 190 19.49 6.79 4.09
C ARG A 190 20.19 5.81 5.00
N ILE A 191 20.64 4.70 4.43
CA ILE A 191 21.16 3.56 5.20
C ILE A 191 22.69 3.63 5.22
N PRO A 192 23.34 3.54 6.39
CA PRO A 192 24.79 3.50 6.46
C PRO A 192 25.42 2.35 5.66
N GLU A 193 26.46 2.67 4.90
CA GLU A 193 27.38 1.72 4.32
C GLU A 193 28.28 1.14 5.42
N GLY A 194 28.32 -0.19 5.54
CA GLY A 194 29.00 -0.87 6.64
C GLY A 194 30.46 -0.46 6.78
N GLY A 195 30.82 0.11 7.94
CA GLY A 195 32.18 0.56 8.27
C GLY A 195 32.64 1.86 7.58
N GLY A 196 31.94 2.34 6.55
CA GLY A 196 32.38 3.49 5.73
C GLY A 196 31.75 4.84 6.08
N GLY A 197 30.74 4.88 6.95
CA GLY A 197 30.03 6.11 7.37
C GLY A 197 29.19 6.80 6.29
N ARG A 198 29.36 6.43 5.01
CA ARG A 198 28.58 6.93 3.88
C ARG A 198 27.12 6.51 4.01
N LEU A 199 26.20 7.46 3.81
CA LEU A 199 24.77 7.18 3.79
C LEU A 199 24.30 6.95 2.35
N LEU A 200 23.63 5.82 2.09
CA LEU A 200 23.23 5.39 0.76
C LEU A 200 21.70 5.29 0.60
N PRO A 201 21.16 5.49 -0.62
CA PRO A 201 19.78 5.16 -0.91
C PRO A 201 19.55 3.64 -0.79
N ASN A 202 18.29 3.29 -0.58
CA ASN A 202 17.84 1.92 -0.43
C ASN A 202 16.60 1.68 -1.29
N ASN A 203 16.50 0.48 -1.85
CA ASN A 203 15.28 0.04 -2.52
C ASN A 203 14.38 -0.61 -1.49
N TRP A 204 13.14 -0.16 -1.45
CA TRP A 204 12.10 -0.65 -0.56
C TRP A 204 11.07 -1.44 -1.36
N SER A 205 10.37 -2.37 -0.70
CA SER A 205 9.21 -3.06 -1.27
C SER A 205 8.18 -3.38 -0.21
N PHE A 206 6.91 -3.34 -0.60
CA PHE A 206 5.80 -3.28 0.36
C PHE A 206 4.67 -4.24 0.01
N ASP A 207 4.04 -4.78 1.04
CA ASP A 207 2.65 -5.23 0.97
C ASP A 207 1.91 -4.79 2.24
N ILE A 208 0.59 -4.60 2.12
CA ILE A 208 -0.27 -4.14 3.21
C ILE A 208 -1.49 -5.07 3.35
N LYS A 209 -1.93 -5.30 4.59
CA LYS A 209 -3.17 -6.03 4.88
C LYS A 209 -3.96 -5.29 5.96
N SER A 210 -5.24 -5.08 5.71
CA SER A 210 -6.17 -4.63 6.74
C SER A 210 -6.51 -5.77 7.67
N TYR A 211 -6.76 -5.44 8.93
CA TYR A 211 -7.41 -6.34 9.88
C TYR A 211 -8.38 -5.59 10.78
N SER A 212 -9.23 -6.33 11.48
CA SER A 212 -10.18 -5.78 12.44
C SER A 212 -10.07 -6.49 13.78
N ILE A 213 -9.93 -5.70 14.84
CA ILE A 213 -9.95 -6.13 16.23
C ILE A 213 -11.40 -6.07 16.75
N LYS A 214 -11.85 -7.16 17.40
CA LYS A 214 -13.17 -7.31 18.01
C LYS A 214 -13.07 -7.60 19.51
#